data_AF-A0A2Z6SQF8-F1
#
_entry.id   AF-A0A2Z6SQF8-F1
#
_cell.length_a   1.000
_cell.length_b   1.000
_cell.length_c   1.000
_cell.angle_alpha   90.00
_cell.angle_beta   90.00
_cell.angle_gamma   90.00
#
_symmetry.space_group_name_H-M   'P 1'
#
loop_
_entity.id
_entity.type
_entity.pdbx_description
1 polymer ?
#
loop_
_entity_poly.entity_id
_entity_poly.type
_entity_poly.pdbx_seq_one_letter_code
_entity_poly.pdbx_strand_id
1 'polypeptide(L)'
;MESVCNLFVLHTMEKEIGEFFECRFITDSEAKLLRSQVFDLLKEIRPNAVSLVDAFHIPEFALRSALGRYDGKVYETMIDWASKEPLNGITLDVNPNSGVLFRNENKAKL
;
A
#
# COMPACT_ATOMS: atom_id res chain seq x y z
N MET A 1 10.85 -18.93 -7.25
CA MET A 1 9.87 -19.25 -6.19
C MET A 1 10.57 -19.46 -4.85
N GLU A 2 11.71 -20.17 -4.83
CA GLU A 2 12.54 -20.36 -3.64
C GLU A 2 12.87 -19.05 -2.89
N SER A 3 13.30 -18.00 -3.59
CA SER A 3 13.65 -16.71 -2.96
C SER A 3 12.47 -16.06 -2.20
N VAL A 4 11.24 -16.17 -2.72
CA VAL A 4 10.03 -15.64 -2.07
C VAL A 4 9.66 -16.47 -0.83
N CYS A 5 9.82 -17.80 -0.90
CA CYS A 5 9.63 -18.69 0.25
C CYS A 5 10.66 -18.37 1.35
N ASN A 6 11.93 -18.24 0.98
CA ASN A 6 13.01 -17.88 1.90
C ASN A 6 12.78 -16.50 2.52
N LEU A 7 12.34 -15.51 1.73
CA LEU A 7 11.99 -14.19 2.25
C LEU A 7 10.84 -14.28 3.26
N PHE A 8 9.80 -15.06 2.97
CA PHE A 8 8.67 -15.25 3.89
C PHE A 8 9.14 -15.84 5.23
N VAL A 9 9.89 -16.94 5.20
CA VAL A 9 10.40 -17.61 6.41
C VAL A 9 11.31 -16.68 7.21
N LEU A 10 12.32 -16.08 6.58
CA LEU A 10 13.28 -15.22 7.27
C LEU A 10 12.61 -13.96 7.80
N HIS A 11 11.66 -13.38 7.07
CA HIS A 11 10.90 -12.22 7.54
C HIS A 11 10.01 -12.55 8.74
N THR A 12 9.36 -13.72 8.75
CA THR A 12 8.59 -14.18 9.92
C THR A 12 9.50 -14.41 11.12
N MET A 13 10.67 -15.02 10.93
CA MET A 13 11.66 -15.18 11.99
C MET A 13 12.19 -13.84 12.52
N GLU A 14 12.39 -12.85 11.64
CA GLU A 14 12.79 -11.49 12.03
C GLU A 14 11.71 -10.81 12.89
N LYS A 15 10.44 -11.00 12.52
CA LYS A 15 9.30 -10.39 13.21
C LYS A 15 9.13 -10.96 14.62
N GLU A 16 9.27 -12.27 14.77
CA GLU A 16 9.12 -12.98 16.05
C GLU A 16 10.47 -13.27 16.74
N ILE A 17 11.50 -12.47 16.44
CA ILE A 17 12.88 -12.73 16.87
C ILE A 17 13.04 -12.86 18.40
N GLY A 18 12.15 -12.24 19.17
CA GLY A 18 12.12 -12.32 20.63
C GLY A 18 11.98 -13.76 21.15
N GLU A 19 11.07 -14.54 20.58
CA GLU A 19 10.84 -15.94 20.98
C GLU A 19 12.08 -16.82 20.70
N PHE A 20 12.75 -16.56 19.58
CA PHE A 20 13.99 -17.26 19.21
C PHE A 20 15.16 -16.91 20.12
N PHE A 21 15.20 -15.67 20.62
CA PHE A 21 16.17 -15.25 21.64
C PHE A 21 15.90 -15.91 22.99
N GLU A 22 14.64 -15.96 23.43
CA GLU A 22 14.24 -16.58 24.69
C GLU A 22 14.60 -18.07 24.72
N CYS A 23 14.34 -18.77 23.61
CA CYS A 23 14.68 -20.18 23.45
C CYS A 23 16.17 -20.43 23.14
N ARG A 24 17.00 -19.37 23.05
CA ARG A 24 18.44 -19.43 22.71
C ARG A 24 18.74 -20.15 21.40
N PHE A 25 17.81 -20.14 20.45
CA PHE A 25 18.02 -20.72 19.11
C PHE A 25 18.84 -19.79 18.20
N ILE A 26 18.85 -18.49 18.48
CA ILE A 26 19.55 -17.47 17.67
C ILE A 26 20.47 -16.63 18.55
N THR A 27 21.68 -16.41 18.07
CA THR A 27 22.66 -15.48 18.65
C THR A 27 22.54 -14.07 18.04
N ASP A 28 23.10 -13.06 18.71
CA ASP A 28 23.11 -11.68 18.18
C ASP A 28 23.79 -11.58 16.78
N SER A 29 24.83 -12.36 16.55
CA SER A 29 25.49 -12.46 15.24
C SER A 29 24.57 -13.03 14.16
N GLU A 30 23.83 -14.08 14.48
CA GLU A 30 22.89 -14.72 13.54
C GLU A 30 21.68 -13.83 13.29
N ALA A 31 21.20 -13.11 14.30
CA ALA A 31 20.15 -12.10 14.14
C ALA A 31 20.57 -11.00 13.15
N LYS A 32 21.81 -10.51 13.24
CA LYS A 32 22.35 -9.54 12.26
C LYS A 32 22.47 -10.14 10.86
N LEU A 33 22.93 -11.38 10.76
CA LEU A 33 23.03 -12.09 9.48
C LEU A 33 21.65 -12.28 8.84
N LEU A 34 20.66 -12.68 9.63
CA LEU A 34 19.27 -12.86 9.20
C LEU A 34 18.72 -11.57 8.58
N ARG A 35 18.90 -10.42 9.25
CA ARG A 35 18.49 -9.11 8.71
C ARG A 35 19.20 -8.78 7.40
N SER A 36 20.50 -9.05 7.31
CA SER A 36 21.26 -8.85 6.07
C SER A 36 20.70 -9.71 4.93
N GLN A 37 20.41 -10.98 5.20
CA GLN A 37 19.83 -11.91 4.22
C GLN A 37 18.46 -11.45 3.75
N VAL A 38 17.60 -10.95 4.64
CA VAL A 38 16.31 -10.34 4.26
C VAL A 38 16.52 -9.18 3.28
N PHE A 39 17.47 -8.29 3.54
CA PHE A 39 17.76 -7.17 2.62
C PHE A 39 18.26 -7.63 1.25
N ASP A 40 19.09 -8.67 1.20
CA ASP A 40 19.62 -9.18 -0.06
C ASP A 40 18.53 -9.91 -0.88
N LEU A 41 17.67 -10.69 -0.22
CA LEU A 41 16.50 -11.30 -0.85
C LEU A 41 15.51 -10.25 -1.38
N LEU A 42 15.29 -9.15 -0.64
CA LEU A 42 14.45 -8.04 -1.12
C LEU A 42 15.03 -7.40 -2.40
N LYS A 43 16.36 -7.28 -2.52
CA LYS A 43 17.00 -6.78 -3.75
C LYS A 43 16.82 -7.76 -4.90
N GLU A 44 16.96 -9.06 -4.65
CA GLU A 44 16.79 -10.12 -5.64
C GLU A 44 15.35 -10.19 -6.18
N ILE A 45 14.35 -10.02 -5.31
CA ILE A 45 12.93 -10.13 -5.69
C ILE A 45 12.42 -8.85 -6.38
N ARG A 46 12.98 -7.68 -6.05
CA ARG A 46 12.51 -6.37 -6.55
C ARG A 46 12.24 -6.31 -8.06
N PRO A 47 13.11 -6.81 -8.96
CA PRO A 47 12.87 -6.77 -10.41
C PRO A 47 11.60 -7.52 -10.84
N ASN A 48 11.24 -8.58 -10.10
CA ASN A 48 10.10 -9.43 -10.41
C ASN A 48 8.85 -9.07 -9.58
N ALA A 49 8.93 -8.09 -8.69
CA ALA A 49 7.86 -7.79 -7.74
C ALA A 49 6.53 -7.43 -8.43
N VAL A 50 6.58 -6.64 -9.51
CA VAL A 50 5.38 -6.27 -10.30
C VAL A 50 4.78 -7.53 -10.95
N SER A 51 5.60 -8.34 -11.63
CA SER A 51 5.13 -9.57 -12.29
C SER A 51 4.57 -10.60 -11.32
N LEU A 52 5.10 -10.68 -10.09
CA LEU A 52 4.56 -11.55 -9.05
C LEU A 52 3.17 -11.11 -8.59
N VAL A 53 2.92 -9.80 -8.50
CA VAL A 53 1.60 -9.26 -8.18
C VAL A 53 0.64 -9.41 -9.36
N ASP A 54 1.11 -9.18 -10.59
CA ASP A 54 0.32 -9.36 -11.81
C ASP A 54 -0.12 -10.82 -12.02
N ALA A 55 0.65 -11.79 -11.51
CA ALA A 55 0.32 -13.21 -11.57
C ALA A 55 -0.97 -13.58 -10.81
N PHE A 56 -1.43 -12.75 -9.86
CA PHE A 56 -2.74 -12.93 -9.22
C PHE A 56 -3.92 -12.66 -10.17
N HIS A 57 -3.66 -11.98 -11.29
CA HIS A 57 -4.64 -11.70 -12.34
C HIS A 57 -5.94 -11.10 -11.81
N ILE A 58 -5.83 -10.16 -10.86
CA ILE A 58 -6.98 -9.49 -10.25
C ILE A 58 -7.60 -8.55 -11.29
N PRO A 59 -8.88 -8.72 -11.65
CA PRO A 59 -9.49 -7.87 -12.65
C PRO A 59 -9.74 -6.46 -12.12
N GLU A 60 -9.71 -5.45 -13.01
CA GLU A 60 -9.79 -4.04 -12.65
C GLU A 60 -11.08 -3.67 -11.89
N PHE A 61 -12.21 -4.32 -12.24
CA PHE A 61 -13.49 -4.12 -11.56
C PHE A 61 -13.48 -4.64 -10.12
N ALA A 62 -12.60 -5.59 -9.78
CA ALA A 62 -12.43 -6.09 -8.43
C ALA A 62 -11.40 -5.24 -7.65
N LEU A 63 -10.32 -4.81 -8.32
CA LEU A 63 -9.28 -4.01 -7.70
C LEU A 63 -9.75 -2.59 -7.35
N ARG A 64 -10.53 -1.94 -8.23
CA ARG A 64 -11.13 -0.60 -8.06
C ARG A 64 -10.20 0.42 -7.39
N SER A 65 -8.93 0.45 -7.80
CA SER A 65 -7.91 1.31 -7.22
C SER A 65 -7.30 2.20 -8.29
N ALA A 66 -7.33 3.53 -8.09
CA ALA A 66 -6.65 4.47 -8.97
C ALA A 66 -5.12 4.31 -8.94
N LEU A 67 -4.56 3.92 -7.78
CA LEU A 67 -3.12 3.70 -7.61
C LEU A 67 -2.66 2.36 -8.21
N GLY A 68 -3.51 1.33 -8.14
CA GLY A 68 -3.20 -0.03 -8.59
C GLY A 68 -3.53 -0.30 -10.06
N ARG A 69 -3.68 0.73 -10.90
CA ARG A 69 -4.06 0.53 -12.30
C ARG A 69 -2.99 -0.20 -13.08
N TYR A 70 -3.41 -1.17 -13.88
CA TYR A 70 -2.53 -1.96 -14.75
C TYR A 70 -1.83 -1.12 -15.83
N ASP A 71 -2.49 -0.08 -16.36
CA ASP A 71 -1.94 0.79 -17.40
C ASP A 71 -0.95 1.86 -16.89
N GLY A 72 -0.74 1.94 -15.57
CA GLY A 72 0.13 2.93 -14.95
C GLY A 72 -0.40 4.37 -15.00
N LYS A 73 -1.62 4.62 -15.49
CA LYS A 73 -2.22 5.98 -15.60
C LYS A 73 -2.84 6.45 -14.28
N VAL A 74 -2.02 6.45 -13.24
CA VAL A 74 -2.43 6.73 -11.87
C VAL A 74 -2.93 8.16 -11.71
N TYR A 75 -2.14 9.15 -12.13
CA TYR A 75 -2.44 10.56 -11.89
C TYR A 75 -3.70 11.05 -12.62
N GLU A 76 -3.86 10.69 -13.89
CA GLU A 76 -5.04 11.05 -14.69
C GLU A 76 -6.32 10.50 -14.04
N THR A 77 -6.27 9.24 -13.60
CA THR A 77 -7.41 8.58 -12.96
C THR A 77 -7.72 9.18 -11.59
N MET A 78 -6.69 9.46 -10.78
CA MET A 78 -6.89 10.10 -9.48
C MET A 78 -7.56 11.47 -9.62
N ILE A 79 -7.15 12.28 -10.59
CA ILE A 79 -7.76 13.59 -10.85
C ILE A 79 -9.20 13.40 -11.34
N ASP A 80 -9.43 12.52 -12.31
CA ASP A 80 -10.79 12.26 -12.82
C ASP A 80 -11.75 11.79 -11.73
N TRP A 81 -11.31 10.87 -10.87
CA TRP A 81 -12.11 10.38 -9.74
C TRP A 81 -12.34 11.46 -8.70
N ALA A 82 -11.28 12.17 -8.31
CA ALA A 82 -11.39 13.26 -7.35
C ALA A 82 -12.36 14.32 -7.84
N SER A 83 -12.29 14.75 -9.11
CA SER A 83 -13.19 15.74 -9.71
C SER A 83 -14.67 15.30 -9.73
N LYS A 84 -14.93 14.00 -9.85
CA LYS A 84 -16.28 13.42 -9.85
C LYS A 84 -16.86 13.22 -8.44
N GLU A 85 -16.09 13.49 -7.39
CA GLU A 85 -16.58 13.36 -6.02
C GLU A 85 -17.77 14.30 -5.77
N PRO A 86 -18.90 13.81 -5.23
CA PRO A 86 -20.09 14.64 -4.96
C PRO A 86 -19.80 15.87 -4.10
N LEU A 87 -18.76 15.82 -3.26
CA LEU A 87 -18.36 16.92 -2.39
C LEU A 87 -17.81 18.15 -3.14
N ASN A 88 -17.38 18.01 -4.39
CA ASN A 88 -16.85 19.15 -5.14
C ASN A 88 -17.94 20.12 -5.62
N GLY A 89 -19.19 19.67 -5.64
CA GLY A 89 -20.33 20.49 -6.04
C GLY A 89 -20.91 21.33 -4.89
N ILE A 90 -20.48 21.10 -3.66
CA ILE A 90 -21.03 21.75 -2.46
C ILE A 90 -20.07 22.82 -1.92
N THR A 91 -20.62 23.94 -1.46
CA THR A 91 -19.86 24.93 -0.70
C THR A 91 -20.23 24.79 0.77
N LEU A 92 -19.27 24.36 1.59
CA LEU A 92 -19.43 24.27 3.05
C LEU A 92 -19.32 25.65 3.69
N ASP A 93 -20.15 25.93 4.70
CA ASP A 93 -19.97 27.09 5.55
C ASP A 93 -18.90 26.79 6.62
N VAL A 94 -17.83 27.57 6.63
CA VAL A 94 -16.67 27.34 7.53
C VAL A 94 -16.89 27.97 8.92
N ASN A 95 -17.99 28.69 9.11
CA ASN A 95 -18.27 29.38 10.37
C ASN A 95 -18.78 28.41 11.46
N PRO A 96 -18.04 28.19 12.57
CA PRO A 96 -18.41 27.24 13.61
C PRO A 96 -19.67 27.62 14.40
N ASN A 97 -20.06 28.91 14.36
CA ASN A 97 -21.23 29.43 15.08
C ASN A 97 -22.47 29.56 14.17
N SER A 98 -22.37 29.10 12.92
CA SER A 98 -23.47 29.08 11.96
C SER A 98 -24.32 27.82 12.16
N GLY A 99 -25.64 27.96 12.19
CA GLY A 99 -26.57 26.82 12.20
C GLY A 99 -26.74 26.14 10.84
N VAL A 100 -26.03 26.60 9.80
CA VAL A 100 -26.16 26.13 8.42
C VAL A 100 -24.81 25.55 7.97
N LEU A 101 -24.82 24.30 7.49
CA LEU A 101 -23.60 23.60 7.03
C LEU A 101 -23.28 23.81 5.54
N PHE A 102 -24.30 24.04 4.70
CA PHE A 102 -24.15 24.19 3.25
C PHE A 102 -24.61 25.58 2.80
N ARG A 103 -23.74 26.31 2.11
CA ARG A 103 -23.97 27.71 1.70
C ARG A 103 -24.75 27.86 0.39
N ASN A 104 -24.72 26.86 -0.49
CA ASN A 104 -25.40 26.91 -1.80
C ASN A 104 -25.58 25.51 -2.40
N GLU A 105 -26.74 25.23 -3.00
CA GLU A 105 -27.03 23.98 -3.75
C GLU A 105 -26.64 24.06 -5.24
N ASN A 106 -26.01 25.16 -5.69
CA ASN A 106 -25.76 25.40 -7.10
C ASN A 106 -24.33 25.01 -7.52
N LYS A 107 -24.27 24.04 -8.44
CA LYS A 107 -23.08 23.46 -9.09
C LYS A 107 -21.93 24.45 -9.24
N ALA A 108 -20.85 24.22 -8.51
CA ALA A 108 -19.53 24.73 -8.87
C ALA A 108 -19.20 24.21 -10.29
N LYS A 109 -19.15 25.11 -11.28
CA LYS A 109 -18.64 24.79 -12.60
C LYS A 109 -17.12 24.61 -12.50
N LEU A 110 -16.65 23.42 -12.87
CA LEU A 110 -15.27 23.19 -13.31
C LEU A 110 -15.08 23.85 -14.68
#